data_AF-A0A959BHI7-F1
#
_entry.id   AF-A0A959BHI7-F1
#
_cell.length_a   1.000
_cell.length_b   1.000
_cell.length_c   1.000
_cell.angle_alpha   90.00
_cell.angle_beta   90.00
_cell.angle_gamma   90.00
#
_symmetry.space_group_name_H-M   'P 1'
#
loop_
_entity.id
_entity.type
_entity.pdbx_description
1 polymer ?
#
loop_
_entity_poly.entity_id
_entity_poly.type
_entity_poly.pdbx_seq_one_letter_code
_entity_poly.pdbx_strand_id
1 'polypeptide(L)'
;MKPNLLDFSLFPLSDWRQFNERLSGNNARRVLIVLERLESDSELMDFLGKILSAVQLNLEEDTLLLRLTKGENISFSRLSQVQPVRYVLLFGIAPRQLGLHFSLPPGQPMRFGETYFLHTSALLDIFEERKAKARPKAGALWNNLKQLFIDSNA
;
A
#
# COMPACT_ATOMS: atom_id res chain seq x y z
N MET A 1 -30.55 21.95 21.26
CA MET A 1 -29.76 20.71 21.10
C MET A 1 -28.36 21.14 20.68
N LYS A 2 -27.38 21.15 21.59
CA LYS A 2 -26.01 21.58 21.27
C LYS A 2 -25.32 20.42 20.55
N PRO A 3 -24.70 20.61 19.37
CA PRO A 3 -23.87 19.57 18.78
C PRO A 3 -22.74 19.27 19.76
N ASN A 4 -22.61 18.00 20.14
CA ASN A 4 -21.62 17.56 21.10
C ASN A 4 -20.25 17.69 20.42
N LEU A 5 -19.48 18.69 20.84
CA LEU A 5 -18.24 19.12 20.19
C LEU A 5 -17.08 18.11 20.35
N LEU A 6 -17.37 16.93 20.92
CA LEU A 6 -16.40 15.92 21.35
C LEU A 6 -16.77 14.50 20.87
N ASP A 7 -17.60 14.37 19.84
CA ASP A 7 -17.87 13.08 19.22
C ASP A 7 -16.80 12.74 18.17
N PHE A 8 -15.56 12.62 18.63
CA PHE A 8 -14.45 12.17 17.79
C PHE A 8 -14.15 10.71 18.15
N SER A 9 -14.27 9.82 17.16
CA SER A 9 -13.81 8.44 17.31
C SER A 9 -12.30 8.44 17.50
N LEU A 10 -11.83 8.30 18.74
CA LEU A 10 -10.42 8.11 19.06
C LEU A 10 -10.03 6.67 18.66
N PHE A 11 -9.22 6.55 17.61
CA PHE A 11 -8.68 5.26 17.21
C PHE A 11 -7.41 4.98 18.03
N PRO A 12 -7.32 3.83 18.73
CA PRO A 12 -6.12 3.49 19.49
C PRO A 12 -4.91 3.41 18.55
N LEU A 13 -3.85 4.13 18.89
CA LEU A 13 -2.58 4.05 18.18
C LEU A 13 -1.91 2.73 18.57
N SER A 14 -2.03 1.71 17.70
CA SER A 14 -1.32 0.44 17.84
C SER A 14 0.18 0.67 18.08
N ASP A 15 0.81 -0.13 18.95
CA ASP A 15 2.26 -0.06 19.16
C ASP A 15 2.97 -0.42 17.86
N TRP A 16 3.77 0.52 17.34
CA TRP A 16 4.46 0.36 16.07
C TRP A 16 5.48 -0.79 16.11
N ARG A 17 5.97 -1.14 17.31
CA ARG A 17 6.94 -2.23 17.52
C ARG A 17 6.40 -3.58 17.06
N GLN A 18 5.10 -3.84 17.23
CA GLN A 18 4.46 -5.07 16.75
C GLN A 18 4.49 -5.23 15.23
N PHE A 19 4.60 -4.12 14.49
CA PHE A 19 4.65 -4.17 13.03
C PHE A 19 6.07 -4.29 12.50
N ASN A 20 7.09 -3.85 13.27
CA ASN A 20 8.49 -3.92 12.82
C ASN A 20 8.93 -5.36 12.55
N GLU A 21 8.50 -6.32 13.37
CA GLU A 21 8.77 -7.75 13.17
C GLU A 21 8.02 -8.36 11.98
N ARG A 22 7.00 -7.66 11.47
CA ARG A 22 6.16 -8.10 10.34
C ARG A 22 6.54 -7.44 9.02
N LEU A 23 7.48 -6.50 9.06
CA LEU A 23 8.05 -5.89 7.86
C LEU A 23 9.06 -6.84 7.24
N SER A 24 9.01 -6.99 5.92
CA SER A 24 9.99 -7.77 5.17
C SER A 24 10.49 -6.98 3.96
N GLY A 25 11.75 -7.19 3.58
CA GLY A 25 12.43 -6.52 2.47
C GLY A 25 13.40 -5.42 2.92
N ASN A 26 14.30 -5.02 2.02
CA ASN A 26 15.45 -4.16 2.30
C ASN A 26 15.15 -2.67 2.07
N ASN A 27 14.01 -2.33 1.48
CA ASN A 27 13.57 -0.95 1.25
C ASN A 27 14.54 -0.08 0.42
N ALA A 28 15.37 -0.66 -0.46
CA ALA A 28 16.44 0.08 -1.13
C ALA A 28 15.92 1.28 -1.96
N ARG A 29 14.69 1.18 -2.49
CA ARG A 29 14.04 2.26 -3.25
C ARG A 29 12.91 2.96 -2.49
N ARG A 30 12.82 2.76 -1.17
CA ARG A 30 11.87 3.46 -0.28
C ARG A 30 10.42 3.25 -0.66
N VAL A 31 10.06 2.03 -1.06
CA VAL A 31 8.70 1.66 -1.51
C VAL A 31 8.03 0.80 -0.44
N LEU A 32 7.00 1.31 0.20
CA LEU A 32 6.15 0.55 1.11
C LEU A 32 4.97 -0.06 0.34
N ILE A 33 4.78 -1.36 0.48
CA ILE A 33 3.63 -2.11 -0.03
C ILE A 33 2.81 -2.60 1.17
N VAL A 34 1.52 -2.29 1.16
CA VAL A 34 0.58 -2.74 2.19
C VAL A 34 -0.54 -3.54 1.53
N LEU A 35 -0.75 -4.76 2.02
CA LEU A 35 -1.77 -5.69 1.53
C LEU A 35 -2.44 -6.45 2.68
N GLU A 36 -3.57 -7.10 2.39
CA GLU A 36 -4.26 -7.94 3.38
C GLU A 36 -3.50 -9.24 3.62
N ARG A 37 -3.35 -9.65 4.88
CA ARG A 37 -2.76 -10.93 5.27
C ARG A 37 -3.74 -12.06 4.94
N LEU A 38 -3.28 -13.01 4.14
CA LEU A 38 -3.99 -14.25 3.81
C LEU A 38 -3.22 -15.44 4.39
N GLU A 39 -3.90 -16.56 4.64
CA GLU A 39 -3.26 -17.77 5.19
C GLU A 39 -2.31 -18.44 4.20
N SER A 40 -2.60 -18.34 2.90
CA SER A 40 -1.74 -18.81 1.81
C SER A 40 -1.72 -17.77 0.71
N ASP A 41 -0.56 -17.18 0.44
CA ASP A 41 -0.39 -16.09 -0.50
C ASP A 41 0.78 -16.30 -1.49
N SER A 42 1.40 -17.48 -1.54
CA SER A 42 2.60 -17.72 -2.37
C SER A 42 2.40 -17.31 -3.84
N GLU A 43 1.33 -17.78 -4.49
CA GLU A 43 1.02 -17.40 -5.88
C GLU A 43 0.74 -15.90 -6.05
N LEU A 44 0.14 -15.28 -5.03
CA LEU A 44 -0.10 -13.83 -5.02
C LEU A 44 1.20 -13.04 -4.89
N MET A 45 2.14 -13.54 -4.10
CA MET A 45 3.46 -12.92 -3.94
C MET A 45 4.30 -13.05 -5.20
N ASP A 46 4.26 -14.20 -5.88
CA ASP A 46 4.87 -14.37 -7.21
C ASP A 46 4.24 -13.40 -8.23
N PHE A 47 2.91 -13.24 -8.17
CA PHE A 47 2.20 -12.30 -9.02
C PHE A 47 2.59 -10.84 -8.73
N LEU A 48 2.69 -10.45 -7.45
CA LEU A 48 3.17 -9.14 -7.05
C LEU A 48 4.60 -8.89 -7.53
N GLY A 49 5.50 -9.88 -7.38
CA GLY A 49 6.86 -9.81 -7.90
C GLY A 49 6.90 -9.54 -9.41
N LYS A 50 6.03 -10.18 -10.19
CA LYS A 50 5.89 -9.91 -11.64
C LYS A 50 5.39 -8.51 -11.95
N ILE A 51 4.41 -8.00 -11.18
CA ILE A 51 3.91 -6.62 -11.31
C ILE A 51 5.05 -5.63 -11.08
N LEU A 52 5.80 -5.79 -9.99
CA LEU A 52 6.90 -4.90 -9.61
C LEU A 52 8.05 -4.95 -10.60
N SER A 53 8.41 -6.15 -11.08
CA SER A 53 9.47 -6.34 -12.07
C SER A 53 9.17 -5.59 -13.37
N ALA A 54 7.90 -5.46 -13.76
CA ALA A 54 7.49 -4.70 -14.95
C ALA A 54 7.81 -3.19 -14.85
N VAL A 55 7.96 -2.67 -13.63
CA VAL A 55 8.42 -1.30 -13.35
C VAL A 55 9.83 -1.26 -12.74
N GLN A 56 10.62 -2.31 -12.99
CA GLN A 56 12.02 -2.43 -12.56
C GLN A 56 12.20 -2.37 -11.04
N LEU A 57 11.25 -2.91 -10.28
CA LEU A 57 11.34 -3.07 -8.84
C LEU A 57 11.48 -4.56 -8.49
N ASN A 58 12.43 -4.88 -7.63
CA ASN A 58 12.55 -6.17 -6.96
C ASN A 58 11.77 -6.14 -5.64
N LEU A 59 10.91 -7.14 -5.42
CA LEU A 59 10.05 -7.20 -4.22
C LEU A 59 10.85 -7.21 -2.92
N GLU A 60 11.92 -7.99 -2.82
CA GLU A 60 12.69 -8.15 -1.58
C GLU A 60 13.70 -7.02 -1.40
N GLU A 61 14.40 -6.62 -2.46
CA GLU A 61 15.47 -5.61 -2.34
C GLU A 61 14.91 -4.19 -2.28
N ASP A 62 13.95 -3.85 -3.14
CA ASP A 62 13.56 -2.45 -3.34
C ASP A 62 12.43 -1.99 -2.41
N THR A 63 11.71 -2.93 -1.79
CA THR A 63 10.46 -2.64 -1.09
C THR A 63 10.49 -3.03 0.39
N LEU A 64 9.59 -2.41 1.16
CA LEU A 64 9.10 -2.93 2.43
C LEU A 64 7.70 -3.48 2.18
N LEU A 65 7.48 -4.71 2.59
CA LEU A 65 6.19 -5.35 2.53
C LEU A 65 5.59 -5.45 3.93
N LEU A 66 4.34 -5.02 4.06
CA LEU A 66 3.54 -5.15 5.27
C LEU A 66 2.21 -5.80 4.96
N ARG A 67 1.88 -6.87 5.69
CA ARG A 67 0.60 -7.54 5.60
C ARG A 67 -0.25 -7.18 6.81
N LEU A 68 -1.46 -6.68 6.61
CA LEU A 68 -2.40 -6.33 7.67
C LEU A 68 -3.57 -7.31 7.70
N THR A 69 -4.00 -7.73 8.89
CA THR A 69 -5.28 -8.44 9.03
C THR A 69 -6.42 -7.43 9.00
N LYS A 70 -7.63 -7.92 8.73
CA LYS A 70 -8.81 -7.07 8.66
C LYS A 70 -9.07 -6.38 10.01
N GLY A 71 -9.16 -5.05 9.98
CA GLY A 71 -9.37 -4.23 11.18
C GLY A 71 -8.08 -3.78 11.88
N GLU A 72 -6.90 -4.28 11.47
CA GLU A 72 -5.64 -3.72 11.94
C GLU A 72 -5.41 -2.33 11.35
N ASN A 73 -4.95 -1.43 12.23
CA ASN A 73 -4.52 -0.09 11.89
C ASN A 73 -3.06 0.11 12.30
N ILE A 74 -2.32 0.84 11.49
CA ILE A 74 -0.94 1.23 11.72
C ILE A 74 -0.82 2.76 11.66
N SER A 75 0.21 3.30 12.30
CA SER A 75 0.57 4.70 12.16
C SER A 75 1.64 4.85 11.09
N PHE A 76 1.27 5.29 9.88
CA PHE A 76 2.23 5.57 8.81
C PHE A 76 3.25 6.64 9.25
N SER A 77 2.81 7.66 10.00
CA SER A 77 3.71 8.70 10.51
C SER A 77 4.83 8.12 11.39
N ARG A 78 4.51 7.20 12.31
CA ARG A 78 5.53 6.50 13.11
C ARG A 78 6.41 5.59 12.25
N LEU A 79 5.83 4.84 11.32
CA LEU A 79 6.61 3.97 10.42
C LEU A 79 7.61 4.79 9.58
N SER A 80 7.16 5.90 9.02
CA SER A 80 7.98 6.78 8.18
C SER A 80 9.14 7.46 8.93
N GLN A 81 9.09 7.53 10.27
CA GLN A 81 10.18 8.05 11.10
C GLN A 81 11.31 7.04 11.28
N VAL A 82 10.99 5.74 11.25
CA VAL A 82 11.97 4.65 11.44
C VAL A 82 12.44 4.05 10.12
N GLN A 83 11.59 4.09 9.09
CA GLN A 83 11.88 3.58 7.75
C GLN A 83 11.62 4.68 6.73
N PRO A 84 12.60 5.08 5.92
CA PRO A 84 12.37 6.11 4.90
C PRO A 84 11.44 5.57 3.82
N VAL A 85 10.31 6.23 3.61
CA VAL A 85 9.30 5.83 2.61
C VAL A 85 8.97 7.00 1.68
N ARG A 86 9.20 6.81 0.38
CA ARG A 86 8.88 7.77 -0.69
C ARG A 86 7.65 7.36 -1.49
N TYR A 87 7.37 6.07 -1.58
CA TYR A 87 6.21 5.53 -2.29
C TYR A 87 5.42 4.59 -1.40
N VAL A 88 4.09 4.68 -1.40
CA VAL A 88 3.19 3.81 -0.64
C VAL A 88 2.15 3.23 -1.60
N LEU A 89 2.15 1.90 -1.75
CA LEU A 89 1.21 1.16 -2.57
C LEU A 89 0.23 0.41 -1.66
N LEU A 90 -1.05 0.79 -1.71
CA LEU A 90 -2.12 0.20 -0.91
C LEU A 90 -2.98 -0.70 -1.78
N PHE A 91 -2.88 -2.02 -1.58
CA PHE A 91 -3.66 -3.02 -2.30
C PHE A 91 -4.91 -3.40 -1.50
N GLY A 92 -6.03 -2.74 -1.79
CA GLY A 92 -7.30 -2.96 -1.09
C GLY A 92 -7.30 -2.51 0.36
N ILE A 93 -6.27 -1.80 0.81
CA ILE A 93 -6.12 -1.26 2.15
C ILE A 93 -6.63 0.17 2.18
N ALA A 94 -7.61 0.44 3.05
CA ALA A 94 -8.15 1.78 3.21
C ALA A 94 -7.07 2.72 3.79
N PRO A 95 -6.93 3.97 3.29
CA PRO A 95 -5.91 4.91 3.80
C PRO A 95 -6.02 5.17 5.31
N ARG A 96 -7.25 5.12 5.85
CA ARG A 96 -7.52 5.24 7.29
C ARG A 96 -6.83 4.17 8.12
N GLN A 97 -6.59 2.97 7.56
CA GLN A 97 -5.84 1.92 8.24
C GLN A 97 -4.36 2.28 8.41
N LEU A 98 -3.84 3.26 7.66
CA LEU A 98 -2.51 3.82 7.84
C LEU A 98 -2.51 5.07 8.74
N GLY A 99 -3.65 5.44 9.33
CA GLY A 99 -3.83 6.69 10.05
C GLY A 99 -3.87 7.92 9.13
N LEU A 100 -4.14 7.72 7.84
CA LEU A 100 -4.27 8.82 6.87
C LEU A 100 -5.72 9.30 6.85
N HIS A 101 -5.91 10.59 7.15
CA HIS A 101 -7.24 11.21 7.21
C HIS A 101 -7.63 11.96 5.93
N PHE A 102 -6.77 11.96 4.91
CA PHE A 102 -7.07 12.52 3.60
C PHE A 102 -7.71 11.48 2.67
N SER A 103 -8.55 11.94 1.76
CA SER A 103 -9.13 11.12 0.70
C SER A 103 -8.11 10.90 -0.41
N LEU A 104 -7.79 9.64 -0.71
CA LEU A 104 -7.07 9.29 -1.94
C LEU A 104 -8.08 9.11 -3.07
N PRO A 105 -8.00 9.90 -4.16
CA PRO A 105 -8.81 9.65 -5.34
C PRO A 105 -8.56 8.22 -5.83
N PRO A 106 -9.60 7.45 -6.18
CA PRO A 106 -9.40 6.09 -6.66
C PRO A 106 -8.59 6.10 -7.95
N GLY A 107 -7.54 5.28 -7.99
CA GLY A 107 -6.83 4.97 -9.23
C GLY A 107 -5.97 6.09 -9.80
N GLN A 108 -5.51 7.05 -8.99
CA GLN A 108 -4.45 7.99 -9.38
C GLN A 108 -3.42 8.12 -8.26
N PRO A 109 -2.12 8.16 -8.58
CA PRO A 109 -1.11 8.48 -7.60
C PRO A 109 -1.29 9.90 -7.08
N MET A 110 -1.21 10.08 -5.75
CA MET A 110 -1.31 11.38 -5.10
C MET A 110 -0.05 11.66 -4.30
N ARG A 111 0.50 12.87 -4.42
CA ARG A 111 1.61 13.31 -3.58
C ARG A 111 1.08 13.99 -2.32
N PHE A 112 1.59 13.59 -1.16
CA PHE A 112 1.37 14.26 0.12
C PHE A 112 2.73 14.43 0.82
N GLY A 113 3.16 15.69 0.96
CA GLY A 113 4.56 16.00 1.31
C GLY A 113 5.52 15.42 0.28
N GLU A 114 6.51 14.66 0.74
CA GLU A 114 7.52 14.01 -0.11
C GLU A 114 7.15 12.56 -0.47
N THR A 115 5.97 12.08 -0.04
CA THR A 115 5.52 10.71 -0.26
C THR A 115 4.43 10.66 -1.33
N TYR A 116 4.57 9.72 -2.26
CA TYR A 116 3.55 9.36 -3.24
C TYR A 116 2.73 8.19 -2.73
N PHE A 117 1.42 8.31 -2.82
CA PHE A 117 0.47 7.28 -2.40
C PHE A 117 -0.32 6.79 -3.62
N LEU A 118 -0.44 5.48 -3.74
CA LEU A 118 -1.32 4.83 -4.72
C LEU A 118 -2.26 3.88 -3.98
N HIS A 119 -3.56 4.15 -4.09
CA HIS A 119 -4.60 3.22 -3.63
C HIS A 119 -5.21 2.49 -4.83
N THR A 120 -5.20 1.16 -4.76
CA THR A 120 -5.67 0.27 -5.83
C THR A 120 -6.52 -0.86 -5.27
N SER A 121 -7.13 -1.66 -6.14
CA SER A 121 -7.86 -2.87 -5.76
C SER A 121 -6.97 -3.87 -4.99
N ALA A 122 -7.60 -4.75 -4.21
CA ALA A 122 -6.88 -5.81 -3.51
C ALA A 122 -6.05 -6.66 -4.47
N LEU A 123 -4.89 -7.14 -4.04
CA LEU A 123 -4.01 -7.94 -4.90
C LEU A 123 -4.71 -9.23 -5.38
N LEU A 124 -5.47 -9.88 -4.49
CA LEU A 124 -6.28 -11.06 -4.81
C LEU A 124 -7.30 -10.79 -5.91
N ASP A 125 -8.01 -9.67 -5.82
CA ASP A 125 -8.99 -9.23 -6.83
C ASP A 125 -8.35 -9.05 -8.21
N ILE A 126 -7.16 -8.47 -8.25
CA ILE A 126 -6.42 -8.23 -9.50
C ILE A 126 -5.92 -9.57 -10.07
N PHE A 127 -5.47 -10.48 -9.20
CA PHE A 127 -5.01 -11.80 -9.58
C PHE A 127 -6.14 -12.66 -10.17
N GLU A 128 -7.30 -12.71 -9.51
CA GLU A 128 -8.45 -13.48 -9.98
C GLU A 128 -9.03 -12.90 -11.29
N GLU A 129 -9.06 -11.57 -11.44
CA GLU A 129 -9.45 -10.94 -12.72
C GLU A 129 -8.52 -11.36 -13.86
N ARG A 130 -7.20 -11.42 -13.61
CA ARG A 130 -6.21 -11.85 -14.60
C ARG A 130 -6.36 -13.32 -14.96
N LYS A 131 -6.67 -14.19 -14.00
CA LYS A 131 -6.98 -15.61 -14.25
C LYS A 131 -8.24 -15.75 -15.11
N ALA A 132 -9.24 -14.91 -14.91
CA ALA A 132 -10.44 -14.83 -15.74
C ALA A 132 -10.20 -14.19 -17.13
N LYS A 133 -8.95 -13.88 -17.50
CA LYS A 133 -8.56 -13.21 -18.76
C LYS A 133 -9.14 -11.80 -18.95
N ALA A 134 -9.69 -11.21 -17.88
CA ALA A 134 -10.04 -9.81 -17.82
C ALA A 134 -8.83 -8.97 -17.35
N ARG A 135 -8.86 -7.67 -17.61
CA ARG A 135 -7.74 -6.77 -17.30
C ARG A 135 -8.08 -5.30 -16.97
N PRO A 136 -9.31 -4.89 -16.60
CA PRO A 136 -9.54 -3.50 -16.20
C PRO A 136 -8.76 -3.10 -14.94
N LYS A 137 -8.78 -3.89 -13.85
CA LYS A 137 -8.03 -3.58 -12.61
C LYS A 137 -6.52 -3.65 -12.85
N ALA A 138 -6.06 -4.69 -13.55
CA ALA A 138 -4.63 -4.83 -13.86
C ALA A 138 -4.11 -3.70 -14.79
N GLY A 139 -4.91 -3.29 -15.78
CA GLY A 139 -4.59 -2.17 -16.67
C GLY A 139 -4.55 -0.84 -15.92
N ALA A 140 -5.51 -0.59 -15.02
CA ALA A 140 -5.50 0.60 -14.17
C ALA A 140 -4.26 0.64 -13.25
N LEU A 141 -3.90 -0.49 -12.64
CA LEU A 141 -2.68 -0.60 -11.84
C LEU A 141 -1.43 -0.29 -12.67
N TRP A 142 -1.32 -0.89 -13.86
CA TRP A 142 -0.18 -0.65 -14.76
C TRP A 142 0.00 0.82 -15.10
N ASN A 143 -1.07 1.52 -15.49
CA ASN A 143 -1.02 2.95 -15.82
C ASN A 143 -0.50 3.78 -14.63
N ASN A 144 -0.94 3.46 -13.42
CA ASN A 144 -0.52 4.18 -12.21
C ASN A 144 0.93 3.88 -11.82
N LEU A 145 1.37 2.63 -11.95
CA LEU A 145 2.77 2.26 -11.69
C LEU A 145 3.71 2.88 -12.73
N LYS A 146 3.30 2.92 -14.00
CA LYS A 146 4.04 3.61 -15.06
C LYS A 146 4.20 5.10 -14.74
N GLN A 147 3.11 5.76 -14.33
CA GLN A 147 3.17 7.17 -13.92
C GLN A 147 4.12 7.41 -12.74
N LEU A 148 4.20 6.46 -11.79
CA LEU A 148 5.02 6.60 -10.59
C LEU A 148 6.50 6.30 -10.78
N PHE A 149 6.85 5.35 -11.64
CA PHE A 149 8.21 4.81 -11.69
C PHE A 149 8.88 4.93 -13.06
N ILE A 150 8.11 5.14 -14.13
CA ILE A 150 8.61 5.21 -15.51
C ILE A 150 8.51 6.65 -16.02
N ASP A 151 7.30 7.22 -16.03
CA ASP A 151 7.04 8.52 -16.66
C ASP A 151 7.50 9.72 -15.81
N SER A 152 7.58 9.55 -14.48
CA SER A 152 8.08 10.55 -13.52
C SER A 152 9.62 10.63 -13.44
N ASN A 153 10.33 9.74 -14.15
CA ASN A 153 11.80 9.77 -14.31
C ASN A 153 12.22 10.27 -15.71
N ALA A 154 11.30 10.83 -16.51
CA ALA A 154 11.55 11.44 -17.82
C ALA A 154 11.68 12.97 -17.73
#